data_AF-A0AAF0KQF4-F1
#
_entry.id   AF-A0AAF0KQF4-F1
#
_cell.length_a   1.000
_cell.length_b   1.000
_cell.length_c   1.000
_cell.angle_alpha   90.00
_cell.angle_beta   90.00
_cell.angle_gamma   90.00
#
_symmetry.space_group_name_H-M   'P 1'
#
loop_
_entity.id
_entity.type
_entity.pdbx_description
1 polymer ?
#
loop_
_entity_poly.entity_id
_entity_poly.type
_entity_poly.pdbx_seq_one_letter_code
_entity_poly.pdbx_strand_id
1 'polypeptide(L)'
;MVHRLTSLLPLLLAAILVGMPGPAAAKPDFSHVTSREQAEALVATGALVRIYLFPIRLGGPKRKANISYVPPGAGAALDQITGTLQRFTRQGLVDRLEVIPEYRGTSFVPTRINIYATHSGQEGGFHPSIEIW
;
A
#
# COMPACT_ATOMS: atom_id res chain seq x y z
N MET A 1 8.13 66.46 -26.48
CA MET A 1 9.08 65.92 -27.49
C MET A 1 9.17 64.42 -27.27
N VAL A 2 8.54 63.68 -28.20
CA VAL A 2 8.77 62.31 -28.68
C VAL A 2 9.31 61.21 -27.72
N HIS A 3 8.46 60.19 -27.53
CA HIS A 3 8.64 58.74 -27.29
C HIS A 3 10.00 58.13 -26.92
N ARG A 4 9.96 57.13 -25.99
CA ARG A 4 10.28 55.68 -26.20
C ARG A 4 9.59 54.84 -25.08
N LEU A 5 8.56 54.04 -25.38
CA LEU A 5 8.52 52.63 -25.82
C LEU A 5 8.83 51.57 -24.73
N THR A 6 7.88 50.61 -24.59
CA THR A 6 8.02 49.18 -24.21
C THR A 6 8.41 48.86 -22.75
N SER A 7 7.88 47.87 -22.02
CA SER A 7 6.99 46.73 -22.31
C SER A 7 6.63 46.01 -20.99
N LEU A 8 5.50 45.29 -20.98
CA LEU A 8 5.23 43.98 -20.31
C LEU A 8 5.25 43.88 -18.77
N LEU A 9 4.10 43.57 -18.16
CA LEU A 9 3.64 42.20 -17.79
C LEU A 9 2.49 42.28 -16.74
N PRO A 10 1.33 41.62 -16.91
CA PRO A 10 0.34 41.55 -15.85
C PRO A 10 0.75 40.47 -14.84
N LEU A 11 0.93 40.83 -13.56
CA LEU A 11 1.04 39.85 -12.48
C LEU A 11 -0.32 39.14 -12.32
N LEU A 12 -0.38 37.90 -12.80
CA LEU A 12 -1.42 36.93 -12.44
C LEU A 12 -1.35 36.65 -10.94
N LEU A 13 -2.39 37.07 -10.22
CA LEU A 13 -2.62 36.70 -8.83
C LEU A 13 -3.05 35.21 -8.82
N ALA A 14 -2.10 34.31 -8.54
CA ALA A 14 -2.40 32.90 -8.33
C ALA A 14 -3.16 32.75 -7.01
N ALA A 15 -4.42 32.29 -7.10
CA ALA A 15 -5.20 31.88 -5.94
C ALA A 15 -4.55 30.64 -5.31
N ILE A 16 -3.98 30.79 -4.12
CA ILE A 16 -3.53 29.67 -3.30
C ILE A 16 -4.78 29.07 -2.66
N LEU A 17 -5.33 28.01 -3.27
CA LEU A 17 -6.21 27.08 -2.56
C LEU A 17 -5.33 26.25 -1.61
N VAL A 18 -5.07 26.78 -0.41
CA VAL A 18 -4.55 25.97 0.69
C VAL A 18 -5.62 24.94 1.01
N GLY A 19 -5.31 23.67 0.73
CA GLY A 19 -6.21 22.54 0.96
C GLY A 19 -6.66 22.49 2.42
N MET A 20 -7.96 22.64 2.64
CA MET A 20 -8.57 22.28 3.91
C MET A 20 -8.33 20.78 4.15
N PRO A 21 -7.89 20.36 5.35
CA PRO A 21 -7.94 18.95 5.71
C PRO A 21 -9.42 18.52 5.70
N GLY A 22 -9.78 17.64 4.77
CA GLY A 22 -11.09 16.99 4.78
C GLY A 22 -11.32 16.25 6.10
N PRO A 23 -12.59 15.95 6.47
CA PRO A 23 -12.88 15.16 7.66
C PRO A 23 -12.04 13.88 7.61
N ALA A 24 -11.34 13.57 8.71
CA ALA A 24 -10.54 12.36 8.84
C ALA A 24 -11.38 11.19 8.36
N ALA A 25 -11.10 10.70 7.15
CA ALA A 25 -11.90 9.67 6.53
C ALA A 25 -11.89 8.47 7.48
N ALA A 26 -13.09 8.06 7.94
CA ALA A 26 -13.22 6.88 8.76
C ALA A 26 -12.50 5.73 8.04
N LYS A 27 -11.70 4.96 8.78
CA LYS A 27 -11.07 3.76 8.22
C LYS A 27 -12.18 2.90 7.60
N PRO A 28 -12.01 2.40 6.36
CA PRO A 28 -12.99 1.51 5.74
C PRO A 28 -13.31 0.33 6.67
N ASP A 29 -14.52 -0.22 6.64
CA ASP A 29 -14.86 -1.43 7.42
C ASP A 29 -15.22 -2.56 6.46
N PHE A 30 -14.47 -3.66 6.53
CA PHE A 30 -14.68 -4.85 5.69
C PHE A 30 -15.16 -6.08 6.47
N SER A 31 -15.66 -5.91 7.69
CA SER A 31 -16.19 -7.01 8.52
C SER A 31 -17.31 -7.80 7.87
N HIS A 32 -18.06 -7.17 6.96
CA HIS A 32 -19.16 -7.76 6.20
C HIS A 32 -18.68 -8.62 5.02
N VAL A 33 -17.42 -8.50 4.60
CA VAL A 33 -16.86 -9.26 3.47
C VAL A 33 -16.39 -10.61 3.99
N THR A 34 -17.22 -11.65 3.88
CA THR A 34 -16.99 -12.96 4.51
C THR A 34 -16.70 -14.08 3.51
N SER A 35 -16.72 -13.78 2.21
CA SER A 35 -16.44 -14.76 1.16
C SER A 35 -15.55 -14.20 0.06
N ARG A 36 -14.97 -15.11 -0.73
CA ARG A 36 -14.18 -14.74 -1.91
C ARG A 36 -15.03 -13.97 -2.90
N GLU A 37 -16.24 -14.44 -3.17
CA GLU A 37 -17.16 -13.87 -4.16
C GLU A 37 -17.49 -12.40 -3.82
N GLN A 38 -17.70 -12.10 -2.54
CA GLN A 38 -17.91 -10.74 -2.07
C GLN A 38 -16.66 -9.87 -2.24
N ALA A 39 -15.48 -10.40 -1.88
CA ALA A 39 -14.23 -9.68 -2.09
C ALA A 39 -13.97 -9.42 -3.59
N GLU A 40 -14.30 -10.38 -4.46
CA GLU A 40 -14.18 -10.24 -5.91
C GLU A 40 -15.14 -9.20 -6.49
N ALA A 41 -16.37 -9.11 -5.97
CA ALA A 41 -17.30 -8.06 -6.34
C ALA A 41 -16.75 -6.66 -5.99
N LEU A 42 -16.10 -6.51 -4.84
CA LEU A 42 -15.42 -5.27 -4.45
C LEU A 42 -14.15 -4.98 -5.26
N VAL A 43 -13.48 -6.01 -5.79
CA VAL A 43 -12.40 -5.81 -6.76
C VAL A 43 -12.96 -5.26 -8.08
N ALA A 44 -14.12 -5.75 -8.54
CA ALA A 44 -14.74 -5.26 -9.76
C ALA A 44 -15.15 -3.78 -9.69
N THR A 45 -15.44 -3.26 -8.49
CA THR A 45 -15.74 -1.84 -8.26
C THR A 45 -14.49 -0.99 -7.92
N GLY A 46 -13.32 -1.61 -7.78
CA GLY A 46 -12.07 -0.94 -7.40
C GLY A 46 -11.94 -0.62 -5.91
N ALA A 47 -12.89 -1.04 -5.08
CA ALA A 47 -12.84 -0.87 -3.63
C ALA A 47 -11.76 -1.77 -2.97
N LEU A 48 -11.50 -2.93 -3.57
CA LEU A 48 -10.40 -3.83 -3.21
C LEU A 48 -9.51 -4.11 -4.44
N VAL A 49 -8.31 -4.61 -4.18
CA VAL A 49 -7.41 -5.17 -5.17
C VAL A 49 -6.95 -6.56 -4.73
N ARG A 50 -6.62 -7.41 -5.69
CA ARG A 50 -5.95 -8.68 -5.41
C ARG A 50 -4.48 -8.42 -5.18
N ILE A 51 -3.94 -8.98 -4.10
CA ILE A 51 -2.50 -8.99 -3.81
C ILE A 51 -2.00 -10.42 -3.67
N TYR A 52 -0.69 -10.59 -3.80
CA TYR A 52 -0.01 -11.78 -3.31
C TYR A 52 0.60 -11.48 -1.94
N LEU A 53 0.18 -12.20 -0.89
CA LEU A 53 0.66 -11.99 0.48
C LEU A 53 2.18 -12.11 0.55
N PHE A 54 2.70 -13.25 0.11
CA PHE A 54 4.12 -13.38 -0.18
C PHE A 54 4.39 -12.81 -1.58
N PRO A 55 5.17 -11.74 -1.73
CA PRO A 55 5.36 -11.08 -3.03
C PRO A 55 6.05 -12.00 -4.05
N ILE A 56 5.49 -12.11 -5.26
CA ILE A 56 6.07 -12.93 -6.35
C ILE A 56 7.51 -12.48 -6.66
N ARG A 57 7.78 -11.17 -6.58
CA ARG A 57 9.11 -10.59 -6.83
C ARG A 57 10.19 -11.04 -5.83
N LEU A 58 9.78 -11.69 -4.73
CA LEU A 58 10.63 -12.27 -3.70
C LEU A 58 10.57 -13.82 -3.67
N GLY A 59 9.96 -14.44 -4.69
CA GLY A 59 9.81 -15.90 -4.77
C GLY A 59 8.45 -16.43 -4.29
N GLY A 60 7.47 -15.54 -4.04
CA GLY A 60 6.12 -15.94 -3.64
C GLY A 60 5.41 -16.82 -4.68
N PRO A 61 4.70 -17.88 -4.26
CA PRO A 61 4.07 -18.81 -5.19
C PRO A 61 2.83 -18.19 -5.86
N LYS A 62 2.68 -18.43 -7.18
CA LYS A 62 1.52 -18.01 -7.98
C LYS A 62 0.33 -18.98 -7.81
N ARG A 63 -0.18 -19.12 -6.58
CA ARG A 63 -1.31 -20.02 -6.26
C ARG A 63 -2.40 -19.30 -5.49
N LYS A 64 -3.64 -19.79 -5.58
CA LYS A 64 -4.82 -19.19 -4.93
C LYS A 64 -4.65 -18.96 -3.42
N ALA A 65 -3.92 -19.84 -2.74
CA ALA A 65 -3.64 -19.74 -1.30
C ALA A 65 -2.72 -18.56 -0.92
N ASN A 66 -1.99 -17.97 -1.88
CA ASN A 66 -1.15 -16.80 -1.66
C ASN A 66 -1.87 -15.50 -2.04
N ILE A 67 -3.11 -15.56 -2.51
CA ILE A 67 -3.89 -14.39 -2.91
C ILE A 67 -4.70 -13.90 -1.71
N SER A 68 -4.66 -12.60 -1.46
CA SER A 68 -5.53 -11.91 -0.51
C SER A 68 -6.12 -10.64 -1.16
N TYR A 69 -7.04 -9.99 -0.45
CA TYR A 69 -7.82 -8.86 -0.93
C TYR A 69 -7.65 -7.70 0.05
N VAL A 70 -7.24 -6.53 -0.45
CA VAL A 70 -6.98 -5.35 0.38
C VAL A 70 -7.38 -4.08 -0.37
N PRO A 71 -7.61 -2.94 0.31
CA PRO A 71 -7.81 -1.66 -0.35
C PRO A 71 -6.58 -1.26 -1.17
N PRO A 72 -6.77 -0.46 -2.24
CA PRO A 72 -5.66 -0.03 -3.11
C PRO A 72 -4.47 0.57 -2.35
N GLY A 73 -4.71 1.37 -1.31
CA GLY A 73 -3.65 1.97 -0.49
C GLY A 73 -2.77 0.95 0.23
N ALA A 74 -3.36 -0.12 0.77
CA ALA A 74 -2.62 -1.22 1.41
C ALA A 74 -1.83 -2.05 0.38
N GLY A 75 -2.40 -2.26 -0.81
CA GLY A 75 -1.69 -2.89 -1.93
C GLY A 75 -0.45 -2.09 -2.36
N ALA A 76 -0.60 -0.76 -2.48
CA ALA A 76 0.51 0.13 -2.80
C ALA A 76 1.59 0.13 -1.70
N ALA A 77 1.20 0.13 -0.41
CA ALA A 77 2.13 0.03 0.71
C ALA A 77 2.93 -1.29 0.67
N LEU A 78 2.27 -2.42 0.40
CA LEU A 78 2.93 -3.71 0.23
C LEU A 78 3.92 -3.70 -0.94
N ASP A 79 3.59 -3.05 -2.06
CA ASP A 79 4.49 -2.93 -3.20
C ASP A 79 5.76 -2.11 -2.87
N GLN A 80 5.62 -1.01 -2.11
CA GLN A 80 6.76 -0.21 -1.62
C GLN A 80 7.65 -1.02 -0.67
N ILE A 81 7.05 -1.72 0.29
CA ILE A 81 7.77 -2.61 1.21
C ILE A 81 8.52 -3.70 0.43
N THR A 82 7.86 -4.31 -0.56
CA THR A 82 8.46 -5.32 -1.43
C THR A 82 9.69 -4.76 -2.17
N GLY A 83 9.62 -3.54 -2.70
CA GLY A 83 10.77 -2.90 -3.35
C GLY A 83 11.97 -2.71 -2.41
N THR A 84 11.69 -2.37 -1.15
CA THR A 84 12.72 -2.29 -0.09
C THR A 84 13.31 -3.66 0.23
N LEU A 85 12.47 -4.68 0.42
CA LEU A 85 12.92 -6.05 0.68
C LEU A 85 13.76 -6.61 -0.47
N GLN A 86 13.39 -6.34 -1.72
CA GLN A 86 14.21 -6.75 -2.88
C GLN A 86 15.63 -6.18 -2.81
N ARG A 87 15.78 -4.92 -2.38
CA ARG A 87 17.10 -4.32 -2.18
C ARG A 87 17.84 -5.00 -1.03
N PHE A 88 17.19 -5.23 0.11
CA PHE A 88 17.80 -5.88 1.27
C PHE A 88 18.25 -7.31 0.97
N THR A 89 17.44 -8.10 0.26
CA THR A 89 17.84 -9.45 -0.19
C THR A 89 19.05 -9.40 -1.11
N ARG A 90 19.10 -8.47 -2.09
CA ARG A 90 20.29 -8.33 -2.96
C ARG A 90 21.55 -7.93 -2.20
N GLN A 91 21.41 -7.19 -1.10
CA GLN A 91 22.53 -6.76 -0.26
C GLN A 91 22.93 -7.81 0.79
N GLY A 92 22.25 -8.96 0.85
CA GLY A 92 22.49 -9.98 1.87
C GLY A 92 22.05 -9.57 3.28
N LEU A 93 21.17 -8.57 3.41
CA LEU A 93 20.68 -8.08 4.70
C LEU A 93 19.46 -8.86 5.21
N VAL A 94 18.79 -9.61 4.32
CA VAL A 94 17.61 -10.43 4.62
C VAL A 94 17.71 -11.72 3.83
N ASP A 95 17.57 -12.87 4.50
CA ASP A 95 17.51 -14.19 3.91
C ASP A 95 16.26 -15.00 4.32
N ARG A 96 15.47 -14.47 5.26
CA ARG A 96 14.21 -15.05 5.73
C ARG A 96 13.10 -14.01 5.67
N LEU A 97 11.95 -14.42 5.15
CA LEU A 97 10.76 -13.59 5.06
C LEU A 97 9.53 -14.39 5.48
N GLU A 98 8.76 -13.83 6.41
CA GLU A 98 7.44 -14.31 6.79
C GLU A 98 6.41 -13.18 6.60
N VAL A 99 5.23 -13.52 6.08
CA VAL A 99 4.13 -12.56 5.91
C VAL A 99 2.89 -13.16 6.53
N ILE A 100 2.41 -12.52 7.60
CA ILE A 100 1.31 -13.01 8.43
C ILE A 100 0.13 -12.03 8.34
N PRO A 101 -0.94 -12.36 7.61
CA PRO A 101 -2.18 -11.60 7.66
C PRO A 101 -2.95 -11.89 8.96
N GLU A 102 -3.48 -10.85 9.58
CA GLU A 102 -4.41 -10.94 10.69
C GLU A 102 -5.84 -10.69 10.19
N TYR A 103 -6.79 -11.51 10.64
CA TYR A 103 -8.20 -11.38 10.31
C TYR A 103 -9.02 -11.16 11.58
N ARG A 104 -10.16 -10.48 11.45
CA ARG A 104 -11.12 -10.27 12.54
C ARG A 104 -12.44 -10.95 12.21
N GLY A 105 -12.93 -11.78 13.13
CA GLY A 105 -14.20 -12.49 12.98
C GLY A 105 -14.20 -13.39 11.75
N THR A 106 -15.23 -13.26 10.93
CA THR A 106 -15.41 -14.04 9.69
C THR A 106 -14.95 -13.29 8.43
N SER A 107 -14.28 -12.15 8.58
CA SER A 107 -13.82 -11.35 7.45
C SER A 107 -12.82 -12.12 6.59
N PHE A 108 -13.02 -12.02 5.28
CA PHE A 108 -12.14 -12.51 4.22
C PHE A 108 -11.08 -11.46 3.83
N VAL A 109 -11.21 -10.22 4.33
CA VAL A 109 -10.24 -9.13 4.19
C VAL A 109 -9.44 -8.99 5.50
N PRO A 110 -8.10 -9.04 5.47
CA PRO A 110 -7.29 -8.91 6.68
C PRO A 110 -7.41 -7.51 7.26
N THR A 111 -7.33 -7.38 8.59
CA THR A 111 -7.27 -6.08 9.29
C THR A 111 -5.85 -5.53 9.33
N ARG A 112 -4.86 -6.42 9.29
CA ARG A 112 -3.44 -6.09 9.30
C ARG A 112 -2.64 -7.12 8.54
N ILE A 113 -1.52 -6.72 7.94
CA ILE A 113 -0.49 -7.62 7.44
C ILE A 113 0.82 -7.32 8.18
N ASN A 114 1.34 -8.29 8.91
CA ASN A 114 2.67 -8.21 9.53
C ASN A 114 3.70 -8.88 8.63
N ILE A 115 4.85 -8.24 8.50
CA ILE A 115 5.95 -8.72 7.69
C ILE A 115 7.16 -8.87 8.59
N TYR A 116 7.80 -10.02 8.56
CA TYR A 116 9.02 -10.29 9.33
C TYR A 116 10.14 -10.63 8.37
N ALA A 117 11.06 -9.69 8.18
CA ALA A 117 12.24 -9.88 7.35
C ALA A 117 13.49 -9.89 8.22
N THR A 118 14.18 -11.03 8.26
CA THR A 118 15.34 -11.27 9.12
C THR A 118 16.50 -11.86 8.33
N HIS A 119 17.67 -11.88 8.95
CA HIS A 119 18.84 -12.58 8.45
C HIS A 119 19.22 -13.68 9.44
N SER A 120 19.42 -14.91 8.96
CA SER A 120 19.64 -16.09 9.81
C SER A 120 20.87 -16.01 10.73
N GLY A 121 21.86 -15.20 10.34
CA GLY A 121 23.10 -14.96 11.10
C GLY A 121 23.20 -13.62 11.84
N GLN A 122 22.12 -12.82 11.93
CA GLN A 122 22.15 -11.52 12.60
C GLN A 122 20.92 -11.33 13.50
N GLU A 123 21.08 -10.58 14.59
CA GLU A 123 19.95 -10.17 15.43
C GLU A 123 19.21 -8.97 14.85
N GLY A 124 17.91 -8.89 15.13
CA GLY A 124 17.03 -7.85 14.61
C GLY A 124 16.45 -8.15 13.23
N GLY A 125 15.80 -7.15 12.64
CA GLY A 125 15.15 -7.30 11.35
C GLY A 125 14.33 -6.08 10.94
N PHE A 126 13.79 -6.14 9.74
CA PHE A 126 12.87 -5.16 9.20
C PHE A 126 11.44 -5.70 9.30
N HIS A 127 10.66 -5.14 10.23
CA HIS A 127 9.37 -5.68 10.63
C HIS A 127 8.21 -4.68 10.42
N PRO A 128 7.90 -4.26 9.18
CA PRO A 128 6.80 -3.34 8.95
C PRO A 128 5.45 -4.05 9.11
N SER A 129 4.43 -3.26 9.45
CA SER A 129 3.03 -3.68 9.47
C SER A 129 2.21 -2.76 8.57
N ILE A 130 1.22 -3.34 7.90
CA ILE A 130 0.23 -2.59 7.09
C ILE A 130 -1.11 -2.69 7.80
N GLU A 131 -1.58 -1.58 8.36
CA GLU A 131 -2.95 -1.44 8.84
C GLU A 131 -3.90 -1.33 7.65
N ILE A 132 -5.01 -2.07 7.70
CA ILE A 132 -5.97 -2.12 6.61
C ILE A 132 -7.28 -1.49 7.05
N TRP A 133 -7.86 -1.97 8.16
CA TRP A 133 -9.10 -1.46 8.73
C TRP A 133 -9.27 -1.77 10.21
#